data_AF-A0A3V2W8Q6-F1
#
_entry.id   AF-A0A3V2W8Q6-F1
#
_cell.length_a   1.000
_cell.length_b   1.000
_cell.length_c   1.000
_cell.angle_alpha   90.00
_cell.angle_beta   90.00
_cell.angle_gamma   90.00
#
_symmetry.space_group_name_H-M   'P 1'
#
loop_
_entity.id
_entity.type
_entity.pdbx_description
1 polymer ?
#
loop_
_entity_poly.entity_id
_entity_poly.type
_entity_poly.pdbx_seq_one_letter_code
_entity_poly.pdbx_strand_id
1 'polypeptide(L)'
;MFKIEVDDTYEKGLMDEEDTSLSEAIFSTYPISSGYFSINWNGIYIPLTLNSLSDIIDDIIKMLDSIISGFDFECSFLCESFSVILNFKIYKKNVIITSKWISINTDEIFNLNSSKSVLLINKDKYICEWVRLLSVISNDLKLVGYSFLFLDKKLSFYNEFLKQKDNM
;
A
#
# COMPACT_ATOMS: atom_id res chain seq x y z
N MET A 1 10.77 -3.81 11.37
CA MET A 1 10.97 -2.70 10.42
C MET A 1 9.94 -2.85 9.30
N PHE A 2 9.25 -1.77 8.94
CA PHE A 2 8.36 -1.73 7.78
C PHE A 2 8.84 -0.63 6.85
N LYS A 3 9.01 -0.95 5.58
CA LYS A 3 9.42 -0.01 4.53
C LYS A 3 8.89 -0.51 3.20
N ILE A 4 8.46 0.40 2.33
CA ILE A 4 8.11 0.10 0.95
C ILE A 4 9.27 0.57 0.07
N GLU A 5 9.66 -0.14 -0.97
CA GLU A 5 10.69 0.32 -1.90
C GLU A 5 10.16 0.14 -3.31
N VAL A 6 10.14 1.21 -4.10
CA VAL A 6 9.63 1.18 -5.48
C VAL A 6 10.84 1.25 -6.40
N ASP A 7 10.91 0.34 -7.35
CA ASP A 7 11.82 0.45 -8.50
C ASP A 7 11.19 1.41 -9.48
N ASP A 8 11.82 2.54 -9.80
CA ASP A 8 11.30 3.61 -10.67
C ASP A 8 11.76 3.48 -12.14
N THR A 9 12.40 2.37 -12.51
CA THR A 9 13.03 2.18 -13.82
C THR A 9 12.15 1.49 -14.88
N TYR A 10 10.82 1.51 -14.67
CA TYR A 10 9.87 0.81 -15.52
C TYR A 10 9.21 1.67 -16.62
N GLU A 11 8.75 1.00 -17.66
CA GLU A 11 7.94 1.59 -18.73
C GLU A 11 6.47 1.65 -18.31
N LYS A 12 5.87 2.83 -18.47
CA LYS A 12 4.44 3.05 -18.20
C LYS A 12 3.63 2.61 -19.41
N GLY A 13 2.42 2.11 -19.14
CA GLY A 13 1.42 1.86 -20.16
C GLY A 13 0.81 3.15 -20.71
N LEU A 14 -0.37 3.01 -21.29
CA LEU A 14 -1.11 4.11 -21.90
C LEU A 14 -2.47 4.25 -21.22
N MET A 15 -3.04 5.45 -21.29
CA MET A 15 -4.42 5.66 -20.89
C MET A 15 -5.35 4.91 -21.85
N ASP A 16 -6.27 4.15 -21.27
CA ASP A 16 -7.44 3.59 -21.92
C ASP A 16 -8.65 4.48 -21.61
N GLU A 17 -9.35 4.93 -22.64
CA GLU A 17 -10.53 5.79 -22.50
C GLU A 17 -11.75 5.03 -21.96
N GLU A 18 -11.73 3.70 -22.00
CA GLU A 18 -12.79 2.84 -21.44
C GLU A 18 -12.65 2.63 -19.94
N ASP A 19 -11.50 2.98 -19.33
CA ASP A 19 -11.28 2.83 -17.90
C ASP A 19 -12.14 3.83 -17.10
N THR A 20 -12.96 3.30 -16.21
CA THR A 20 -13.90 4.08 -15.39
C THR A 20 -13.51 4.14 -13.91
N SER A 21 -12.63 3.25 -13.48
CA SER A 21 -12.23 3.09 -12.08
C SER A 21 -10.73 3.30 -11.87
N LEU A 22 -10.35 3.59 -10.61
CA LEU A 22 -8.94 3.69 -10.22
C LEU A 22 -8.21 2.36 -10.40
N SER A 23 -8.91 1.24 -10.16
CA SER A 23 -8.39 -0.12 -10.34
C SER A 23 -8.00 -0.37 -11.80
N GLU A 24 -8.93 -0.12 -12.73
CA GLU A 24 -8.70 -0.26 -14.18
C GLU A 24 -7.55 0.64 -14.65
N ALA A 25 -7.55 1.92 -14.27
CA ALA A 25 -6.51 2.84 -14.65
C ALA A 25 -5.12 2.45 -14.11
N ILE A 26 -5.02 1.90 -12.90
CA ILE A 26 -3.76 1.34 -12.37
C ILE A 26 -3.32 0.15 -13.23
N PHE A 27 -4.24 -0.75 -13.56
CA PHE A 27 -3.95 -1.91 -14.40
C PHE A 27 -3.42 -1.50 -15.79
N SER A 28 -4.05 -0.51 -16.42
CA SER A 28 -3.62 0.04 -17.73
C SER A 28 -2.30 0.81 -17.65
N THR A 29 -2.07 1.53 -16.54
CA THR A 29 -0.82 2.30 -16.32
C THR A 29 0.40 1.40 -16.11
N TYR A 30 0.21 0.22 -15.51
CA TYR A 30 1.29 -0.74 -15.26
C TYR A 30 1.03 -2.03 -16.05
N PRO A 31 1.55 -2.15 -17.28
CA PRO A 31 1.46 -3.37 -18.05
C PRO A 31 1.93 -4.59 -17.24
N ILE A 32 1.35 -5.75 -17.51
CA ILE A 32 1.76 -7.02 -16.88
C ILE A 32 3.28 -7.16 -17.01
N SER A 33 3.97 -7.43 -15.90
CA SER A 33 5.44 -7.49 -15.76
C SER A 33 6.22 -6.17 -15.82
N SER A 34 5.53 -5.03 -15.81
CA SER A 34 6.16 -3.71 -15.67
C SER A 34 5.98 -3.15 -14.25
N GLY A 35 7.06 -2.62 -13.70
CA GLY A 35 7.05 -1.91 -12.43
C GLY A 35 6.97 -2.84 -11.22
N TYR A 36 7.94 -2.71 -10.33
CA TYR A 36 8.05 -3.52 -9.13
C TYR A 36 8.16 -2.65 -7.90
N PHE A 37 7.64 -3.15 -6.79
CA PHE A 37 7.94 -2.62 -5.48
C PHE A 37 8.13 -3.77 -4.50
N SER A 38 8.79 -3.52 -3.39
CA SER A 38 8.94 -4.49 -2.32
C SER A 38 8.46 -3.94 -0.99
N ILE A 39 7.89 -4.81 -0.18
CA ILE A 39 7.59 -4.52 1.22
C ILE A 39 8.64 -5.22 2.07
N ASN A 40 9.42 -4.48 2.83
CA ASN A 40 10.24 -5.03 3.89
C ASN A 40 9.36 -5.22 5.13
N TRP A 41 9.06 -6.47 5.46
CA TRP A 41 8.30 -6.88 6.62
C TRP A 41 9.22 -7.55 7.65
N ASN A 42 9.70 -6.78 8.63
CA ASN A 42 10.64 -7.25 9.67
C ASN A 42 11.90 -7.92 9.11
N GLY A 43 12.43 -7.43 7.97
CA GLY A 43 13.63 -7.96 7.31
C GLY A 43 13.32 -8.99 6.22
N ILE A 44 12.07 -9.44 6.09
CA ILE A 44 11.63 -10.29 5.00
C ILE A 44 11.17 -9.38 3.87
N TYR A 45 11.80 -9.50 2.70
CA TYR A 45 11.45 -8.71 1.52
C TYR A 45 10.39 -9.44 0.71
N ILE A 46 9.28 -8.74 0.46
CA ILE A 46 8.12 -9.25 -0.26
C ILE A 46 8.06 -8.49 -1.59
N PRO A 47 8.54 -9.07 -2.70
CA PRO A 47 8.47 -8.45 -4.01
C PRO A 47 7.03 -8.52 -4.55
N LEU A 48 6.58 -7.41 -5.13
CA LEU A 48 5.24 -7.21 -5.68
C LEU A 48 5.34 -6.44 -6.99
N THR A 49 4.34 -6.62 -7.85
CA THR A 49 4.19 -5.83 -9.08
C THR A 49 3.27 -4.64 -8.83
N LEU A 50 3.54 -3.51 -9.48
CA LEU A 50 2.70 -2.32 -9.35
C LEU A 50 1.28 -2.57 -9.86
N ASN A 51 1.10 -3.40 -10.90
CA ASN A 51 -0.22 -3.76 -11.40
C ASN A 51 -1.07 -4.51 -10.36
N SER A 52 -0.46 -5.28 -9.44
CA SER A 52 -1.22 -5.96 -8.36
C SER A 52 -1.94 -4.99 -7.42
N LEU A 53 -1.58 -3.71 -7.44
CA LEU A 53 -2.28 -2.68 -6.66
C LEU A 53 -3.66 -2.38 -7.22
N SER A 54 -3.97 -2.71 -8.49
CA SER A 54 -5.32 -2.56 -9.04
C SER A 54 -6.36 -3.26 -8.17
N ASP A 55 -6.02 -4.43 -7.64
CA ASP A 55 -6.93 -5.28 -6.88
C ASP A 55 -7.16 -4.77 -5.45
N ILE A 56 -6.20 -4.04 -4.88
CA ILE A 56 -6.17 -3.70 -3.45
C ILE A 56 -6.08 -2.21 -3.15
N ILE A 57 -6.10 -1.33 -4.16
CA ILE A 57 -5.93 0.12 -3.97
C ILE A 57 -6.98 0.71 -3.03
N ASP A 58 -8.23 0.29 -3.18
CA ASP A 58 -9.32 0.76 -2.33
C ASP A 58 -9.18 0.25 -0.90
N ASP A 59 -8.66 -0.97 -0.72
CA ASP A 59 -8.45 -1.56 0.60
C ASP A 59 -7.26 -0.91 1.31
N ILE A 60 -6.22 -0.51 0.58
CA ILE A 60 -5.13 0.33 1.10
C ILE A 60 -5.70 1.65 1.61
N ILE A 61 -6.56 2.32 0.83
CA ILE A 61 -7.18 3.59 1.23
C ILE A 61 -8.04 3.40 2.49
N LYS A 62 -8.90 2.37 2.54
CA LYS A 62 -9.72 2.06 3.72
C LYS A 62 -8.88 1.73 4.95
N MET A 63 -7.77 1.00 4.77
CA MET A 63 -6.84 0.69 5.85
C MET A 63 -6.23 1.97 6.42
N LEU A 64 -5.76 2.90 5.58
CA LEU A 64 -5.19 4.16 6.04
C LEU A 64 -6.23 5.02 6.79
N ASP A 65 -7.45 5.13 6.26
CA ASP A 65 -8.57 5.82 6.93
C ASP A 65 -8.85 5.21 8.31
N SER A 66 -8.79 3.88 8.43
CA SER A 66 -9.05 3.16 9.69
C SER A 66 -7.95 3.39 10.72
N ILE A 67 -6.67 3.40 10.30
CA ILE A 67 -5.53 3.74 11.17
C ILE A 67 -5.66 5.17 11.70
N ILE A 68 -6.05 6.11 10.83
CA ILE A 68 -6.24 7.53 11.20
C ILE A 68 -7.41 7.68 12.18
N SER A 69 -8.50 6.94 11.97
CA SER A 69 -9.67 6.93 12.85
C SER A 69 -9.34 6.38 14.25
N GLY A 70 -8.31 5.54 14.35
CA GLY A 70 -7.72 5.13 15.62
C GLY A 70 -8.40 3.94 16.30
N PHE A 71 -9.23 3.20 15.57
CA PHE A 71 -9.89 1.98 16.06
C PHE A 71 -9.11 0.73 15.68
N ASP A 72 -9.24 -0.33 16.45
CA ASP A 72 -8.76 -1.66 16.06
C ASP A 72 -9.61 -2.20 14.90
N PHE A 73 -8.97 -2.82 13.93
CA PHE A 73 -9.65 -3.35 12.75
C PHE A 73 -8.89 -4.51 12.13
N GLU A 74 -9.58 -5.24 11.24
CA GLU A 74 -8.99 -6.24 10.36
C GLU A 74 -9.19 -5.79 8.91
N CYS A 75 -8.19 -6.01 8.06
CA CYS A 75 -8.35 -5.91 6.62
C CYS A 75 -7.68 -7.09 5.92
N SER A 76 -8.11 -7.35 4.69
CA SER A 76 -7.53 -8.38 3.83
C SER A 76 -7.05 -7.73 2.55
N PHE A 77 -5.86 -8.12 2.10
CA PHE A 77 -5.41 -7.82 0.75
C PHE A 77 -5.45 -9.11 -0.05
N LEU A 78 -6.13 -9.05 -1.18
CA LEU A 78 -6.29 -10.16 -2.11
C LEU A 78 -5.97 -9.64 -3.52
N CYS A 79 -4.78 -9.97 -4.00
CA CYS A 79 -4.39 -9.71 -5.38
C CYS A 79 -3.71 -10.96 -5.95
N GLU A 80 -3.40 -10.93 -7.24
CA GLU A 80 -2.72 -12.04 -7.92
C GLU A 80 -1.38 -12.43 -7.24
N SER A 81 -0.58 -11.44 -6.85
CA SER A 81 0.76 -11.67 -6.29
C SER A 81 0.78 -12.15 -4.82
N PHE A 82 -0.26 -11.84 -4.03
CA PHE A 82 -0.32 -12.25 -2.62
C PHE A 82 -1.73 -12.17 -2.04
N SER A 83 -1.91 -12.89 -0.94
CA SER A 83 -3.10 -12.81 -0.10
C SER A 83 -2.70 -12.81 1.37
N VAL A 84 -3.17 -11.82 2.12
CA VAL A 84 -2.84 -11.65 3.54
C VAL A 84 -4.02 -11.06 4.30
N ILE A 85 -4.23 -11.56 5.51
CA ILE A 85 -5.11 -10.95 6.50
C ILE A 85 -4.25 -10.19 7.49
N LEU A 86 -4.58 -8.92 7.72
CA LEU A 86 -3.88 -8.02 8.62
C LEU A 86 -4.81 -7.60 9.76
N ASN A 87 -4.37 -7.83 10.98
CA ASN A 87 -5.07 -7.45 12.20
C ASN A 87 -4.31 -6.30 12.87
N PHE A 88 -4.97 -5.15 12.98
CA PHE A 88 -4.40 -3.91 13.49
C PHE A 88 -4.92 -3.62 14.90
N LYS A 89 -3.98 -3.39 15.82
CA LYS A 89 -4.26 -2.84 17.15
C LYS A 89 -3.62 -1.47 17.30
N ILE A 90 -4.44 -0.44 17.53
CA ILE A 90 -3.99 0.95 17.57
C ILE A 90 -3.68 1.36 19.01
N TYR A 91 -2.45 1.80 19.26
CA TYR A 91 -1.98 2.22 20.58
C TYR A 91 -1.31 3.59 20.53
N LYS A 92 -2.08 4.66 20.80
CA LYS A 92 -1.60 6.05 20.83
C LYS A 92 -0.89 6.46 19.52
N LYS A 93 0.45 6.43 19.53
CA LYS A 93 1.35 6.79 18.40
C LYS A 93 1.83 5.55 17.63
N ASN A 94 1.53 4.36 18.10
CA ASN A 94 2.00 3.10 17.52
C ASN A 94 0.83 2.26 17.03
N VAL A 95 1.15 1.33 16.14
CA VAL A 95 0.26 0.28 15.67
C VAL A 95 0.98 -1.06 15.80
N ILE A 96 0.25 -2.06 16.27
CA ILE A 96 0.67 -3.45 16.28
C ILE A 96 -0.09 -4.16 15.17
N ILE A 97 0.64 -4.77 14.24
CA ILE A 97 0.06 -5.46 13.09
C ILE A 97 0.46 -6.93 13.16
N THR A 98 -0.52 -7.81 13.29
CA THR A 98 -0.34 -9.25 13.14
C THR A 98 -0.84 -9.67 11.77
N SER A 99 -0.04 -10.44 11.05
CA SER A 99 -0.35 -10.88 9.69
C SER A 99 -0.59 -12.39 9.62
N LYS A 100 -1.51 -12.79 8.75
CA LYS A 100 -1.66 -14.16 8.28
C LYS A 100 -1.56 -14.17 6.76
N TRP A 101 -0.37 -14.46 6.27
CA TRP A 101 -0.05 -14.66 4.86
C TRP A 101 -0.57 -16.02 4.41
N ILE A 102 -1.41 -16.02 3.39
CA ILE A 102 -2.10 -17.20 2.87
C ILE A 102 -1.43 -17.68 1.60
N SER A 103 -1.14 -16.75 0.69
CA SER A 103 -0.45 -17.01 -0.57
C SER A 103 0.50 -15.85 -0.83
N ILE A 104 1.73 -16.16 -1.23
CA ILE A 104 2.76 -15.20 -1.59
C ILE A 104 3.91 -15.98 -2.24
N ASN A 105 4.52 -15.41 -3.28
CA ASN A 105 5.67 -16.05 -3.93
C ASN A 105 6.96 -15.85 -3.11
N THR A 106 7.09 -16.59 -2.01
CA THR A 106 8.28 -16.59 -1.15
C THR A 106 8.41 -17.88 -0.35
N ASP A 107 9.65 -18.34 -0.14
CA ASP A 107 9.96 -19.47 0.76
C ASP A 107 9.85 -19.08 2.26
N GLU A 108 9.68 -17.78 2.55
CA GLU A 108 9.67 -17.22 3.91
C GLU A 108 8.27 -17.19 4.56
N ILE A 109 7.26 -17.84 3.96
CA ILE A 109 5.87 -17.78 4.45
C ILE A 109 5.72 -18.24 5.92
N PHE A 110 6.51 -19.24 6.33
CA PHE A 110 6.53 -19.70 7.73
C PHE A 110 7.04 -18.61 8.67
N ASN A 111 8.11 -17.90 8.29
CA ASN A 111 8.66 -16.81 9.08
C ASN A 111 7.72 -15.61 9.10
N LEU A 112 7.07 -15.29 7.97
CA LEU A 112 6.05 -14.24 7.84
C LEU A 112 4.82 -14.47 8.73
N ASN A 113 4.47 -15.73 9.00
CA ASN A 113 3.37 -16.11 9.88
C ASN A 113 3.79 -16.39 11.32
N SER A 114 5.08 -16.28 11.63
CA SER A 114 5.58 -16.48 12.99
C SER A 114 5.33 -15.25 13.88
N SER A 115 5.39 -15.43 15.19
CA SER A 115 5.31 -14.32 16.15
C SER A 115 6.44 -13.30 16.01
N LYS A 116 7.55 -13.66 15.35
CA LYS A 116 8.65 -12.73 15.04
C LYS A 116 8.28 -11.72 13.94
N SER A 117 7.23 -12.01 13.19
CA SER A 117 6.73 -11.18 12.09
C SER A 117 5.75 -10.09 12.56
N VAL A 118 5.38 -10.06 13.85
CA VAL A 118 4.51 -8.99 14.35
C VAL A 118 5.18 -7.64 14.19
N LEU A 119 4.54 -6.72 13.46
CA LEU A 119 5.04 -5.36 13.31
C LEU A 119 4.59 -4.50 14.48
N LEU A 120 5.55 -3.91 15.18
CA LEU A 120 5.32 -2.78 16.07
C LEU A 120 5.97 -1.55 15.43
N ILE A 121 5.16 -0.58 15.02
CA ILE A 121 5.64 0.60 14.30
C ILE A 121 4.87 1.86 14.72
N ASN A 122 5.53 3.01 14.63
CA ASN A 122 4.84 4.30 14.74
C ASN A 122 3.83 4.43 13.58
N LYS A 123 2.59 4.79 13.91
CA LYS A 123 1.49 4.85 12.94
C LYS A 123 1.78 5.84 11.80
N ASP A 124 2.43 6.96 12.10
CA ASP A 124 2.71 8.03 11.14
C ASP A 124 3.77 7.55 10.13
N LYS A 125 4.79 6.80 10.60
CA LYS A 125 5.77 6.14 9.72
C LYS A 125 5.11 5.10 8.81
N TYR A 126 4.19 4.30 9.34
CA TYR A 126 3.47 3.31 8.54
C TYR A 126 2.61 3.96 7.46
N ILE A 127 1.85 5.00 7.81
CA ILE A 127 1.05 5.80 6.87
C ILE A 127 1.97 6.45 5.82
N CYS A 128 3.10 7.02 6.22
CA CYS A 128 4.03 7.71 5.32
C CYS A 128 4.55 6.79 4.19
N GLU A 129 4.90 5.53 4.49
CA GLU A 129 5.35 4.58 3.47
C GLU A 129 4.27 4.32 2.41
N TRP A 130 3.02 4.12 2.83
CA TRP A 130 1.90 3.94 1.90
C TRP A 130 1.57 5.21 1.14
N VAL A 131 1.57 6.38 1.79
CA VAL A 131 1.32 7.67 1.13
C VAL A 131 2.37 7.93 0.05
N ARG A 132 3.64 7.55 0.29
CA ARG A 132 4.69 7.66 -0.73
C ARG A 132 4.41 6.77 -1.93
N LEU A 133 4.03 5.51 -1.72
CA LEU A 133 3.63 4.61 -2.81
C LEU A 133 2.42 5.16 -3.59
N LEU A 134 1.37 5.60 -2.89
CA LEU A 134 0.18 6.19 -3.50
C LEU A 134 0.51 7.47 -4.29
N SER A 135 1.52 8.25 -3.85
CA SER A 135 1.97 9.44 -4.56
C SER A 135 2.69 9.09 -5.86
N VAL A 136 3.51 8.02 -5.87
CA VAL A 136 4.10 7.49 -7.11
C VAL A 136 2.99 7.11 -8.09
N ILE A 137 1.98 6.37 -7.61
CA ILE A 137 0.86 5.94 -8.44
C ILE A 137 0.07 7.13 -8.99
N SER A 138 -0.26 8.12 -8.15
CA SER A 138 -0.97 9.34 -8.58
C SER A 138 -0.19 10.10 -9.65
N ASN A 139 1.13 10.21 -9.50
CA ASN A 139 1.98 10.88 -10.49
C ASN A 139 2.01 10.12 -11.81
N ASP A 140 2.16 8.81 -11.76
CA ASP A 140 2.21 7.96 -12.95
C ASP A 140 0.89 7.97 -13.72
N LEU A 141 -0.24 7.87 -13.01
CA LEU A 141 -1.58 8.02 -13.58
C LEU A 141 -1.72 9.35 -14.33
N LYS A 142 -1.27 10.46 -13.73
CA LYS A 142 -1.30 11.79 -14.36
C LYS A 142 -0.39 11.89 -15.58
N LEU A 143 0.77 11.23 -15.54
CA LEU A 143 1.71 11.22 -16.66
C LEU A 143 1.15 10.50 -17.89
N VAL A 144 0.36 9.43 -17.69
CA VAL A 144 -0.25 8.71 -18.81
C VAL A 144 -1.58 9.31 -19.26
N GLY A 145 -2.22 10.17 -18.45
CA GLY A 145 -3.39 10.96 -18.85
C GLY A 145 -4.59 10.86 -17.90
N TYR A 146 -4.55 10.00 -16.89
CA TYR A 146 -5.65 9.86 -15.92
C TYR A 146 -5.69 11.00 -14.89
N SER A 147 -6.90 11.30 -14.43
CA SER A 147 -7.14 12.26 -13.34
C SER A 147 -8.17 11.73 -12.35
N PHE A 148 -7.71 11.31 -11.16
CA PHE A 148 -8.57 10.83 -10.08
C PHE A 148 -8.62 11.83 -8.92
N LEU A 149 -9.59 12.73 -8.95
CA LEU A 149 -9.80 13.74 -7.91
C LEU A 149 -9.97 13.12 -6.51
N PHE A 150 -10.56 11.93 -6.42
CA PHE A 150 -10.70 11.19 -5.17
C PHE A 150 -9.33 10.85 -4.55
N LEU A 151 -8.42 10.26 -5.33
CA LEU A 151 -7.08 9.89 -4.86
C LEU A 151 -6.29 11.14 -4.45
N ASP A 152 -6.38 12.22 -5.22
CA ASP A 152 -5.73 13.49 -4.90
C ASP A 152 -6.22 14.09 -3.58
N LYS A 153 -7.53 14.05 -3.32
CA LYS A 153 -8.11 14.47 -2.04
C LYS A 153 -7.63 13.61 -0.88
N LYS A 154 -7.54 12.28 -1.07
CA LYS A 154 -7.02 11.36 -0.06
C LYS A 154 -5.55 11.64 0.26
N LEU A 155 -4.71 11.80 -0.76
CA LEU A 155 -3.31 12.17 -0.59
C LEU A 155 -3.14 13.52 0.13
N SER A 156 -3.94 14.52 -0.22
CA SER A 156 -3.93 15.82 0.48
C SER A 156 -4.27 15.65 1.97
N PHE A 157 -5.35 14.93 2.26
CA PHE A 157 -5.79 14.65 3.64
C PHE A 157 -4.71 13.91 4.46
N TYR A 158 -4.10 12.87 3.90
CA TYR A 158 -3.04 12.12 4.60
C TYR A 158 -1.81 12.99 4.86
N ASN A 159 -1.40 13.81 3.90
CA ASN A 159 -0.27 14.73 4.08
C ASN A 159 -0.55 15.80 5.16
N GLU A 160 -1.77 16.32 5.24
CA GLU A 160 -2.17 17.24 6.30
C GLU A 160 -2.17 16.55 7.68
N PHE A 161 -2.70 15.31 7.75
CA PHE A 161 -2.68 14.52 8.97
C PHE A 161 -1.24 14.31 9.50
N LEU A 162 -0.30 13.97 8.61
CA LEU A 162 1.10 13.78 8.97
C LEU A 162 1.75 15.09 9.46
N LYS A 163 1.48 16.24 8.81
CA LYS A 163 2.04 17.55 9.18
C LYS A 163 1.56 18.07 10.54
N GLN A 164 0.32 17.79 10.93
CA GLN A 164 -0.24 18.27 12.20
C GLN A 164 0.46 17.70 13.45
N LYS A 165 1.29 16.67 13.29
CA LYS A 165 1.95 15.96 14.40
C LYS A 165 3.42 16.30 14.60
N ASP A 166 4.06 16.97 13.64
CA ASP A 166 5.42 17.51 13.78
C ASP A 166 5.45 18.81 14.62
N ASN A 167 4.29 19.43 14.86
CA ASN A 167 4.11 20.65 15.64
C ASN A 167 3.64 20.42 17.10
N MET A 168 3.71 19.18 17.61
CA MET A 168 3.35 18.79 18.99
C MET A 168 4.46 18.00 19.67
#